data_AF-A0A1Q7YUK0-F1
#
_entry.id   AF-A0A1Q7YUK0-F1
#
_cell.length_a   1.000
_cell.length_b   1.000
_cell.length_c   1.000
_cell.angle_alpha   90.00
_cell.angle_beta   90.00
_cell.angle_gamma   90.00
#
_symmetry.space_group_name_H-M   'P 1'
#
loop_
_entity.id
_entity.type
_entity.pdbx_description
1 polymer ?
#
loop_
_entity_poly.entity_id
_entity_poly.type
_entity_poly.pdbx_seq_one_letter_code
_entity_poly.pdbx_strand_id
1 'polypeptide(L)'
;MPHFRAGNLIVAGQSADFWQGFVSMIREESAESLKRAEEVYRGPNGSIDFSPFFDMLAVHELGHIFHDQVPFRFPRAWLTEFFANLCLHAYVASVEPENLPVLETFPQIVARTPPDRFPARTLTAFEAFYPGIEPRNYGWYQCRLHVAAKHVYDEGGIRALQKLWKAFLVGDAQLSDLLKRKVHPKIAEVASTWPK
;
A
#
# COMPACT_ATOMS: atom_id res chain seq x y z
N MET A 1 -11.02 -2.72 8.51
CA MET A 1 -10.16 -2.67 7.31
C MET A 1 -10.20 -4.00 6.61
N PRO A 2 -10.20 -4.02 5.26
CA PRO A 2 -9.86 -5.22 4.53
C PRO A 2 -8.57 -5.81 5.07
N HIS A 3 -8.52 -7.12 5.24
CA HIS A 3 -7.31 -7.82 5.66
C HIS A 3 -7.33 -9.26 5.20
N PHE A 4 -6.15 -9.85 5.09
CA PHE A 4 -5.99 -11.27 4.81
C PHE A 4 -5.81 -12.09 6.08
N ARG A 5 -6.55 -13.21 6.20
CA ARG A 5 -6.36 -14.17 7.30
C ARG A 5 -6.66 -15.59 6.84
N ALA A 6 -5.69 -16.48 7.00
CA ALA A 6 -5.82 -17.93 6.77
C ALA A 6 -6.42 -18.28 5.39
N GLY A 7 -5.93 -17.65 4.32
CA GLY A 7 -6.43 -17.91 2.97
C GLY A 7 -7.65 -17.08 2.56
N ASN A 8 -8.22 -16.27 3.45
CA ASN A 8 -9.42 -15.49 3.19
C ASN A 8 -9.11 -14.01 3.10
N LEU A 9 -9.64 -13.36 2.06
CA LEU A 9 -9.77 -11.92 1.98
C LEU A 9 -11.04 -11.50 2.72
N ILE A 10 -10.88 -10.78 3.82
CA ILE A 10 -12.00 -10.31 4.65
C ILE A 10 -12.22 -8.84 4.32
N VAL A 11 -13.42 -8.49 3.84
CA VAL A 11 -13.85 -7.12 3.56
C VAL A 11 -14.95 -6.70 4.54
N ALA A 12 -15.13 -5.40 4.74
CA ALA A 12 -16.15 -4.91 5.65
C ALA A 12 -17.55 -5.06 5.01
N GLY A 13 -18.51 -5.59 5.76
CA GLY A 13 -19.91 -5.64 5.31
C GLY A 13 -20.71 -4.36 5.62
N GLN A 14 -20.13 -3.44 6.41
CA GLN A 14 -20.73 -2.19 6.86
C GLN A 14 -19.63 -1.14 7.11
N SER A 15 -20.00 0.14 7.16
CA SER A 15 -19.09 1.23 7.53
C SER A 15 -18.56 1.04 8.96
N ALA A 16 -17.26 1.22 9.17
CA ALA A 16 -16.60 1.06 10.47
C ALA A 16 -16.34 2.40 11.16
N ASP A 17 -16.39 2.43 12.50
CA ASP A 17 -16.15 3.63 13.31
C ASP A 17 -14.77 4.26 13.06
N PHE A 18 -13.78 3.45 12.67
CA PHE A 18 -12.45 3.91 12.29
C PHE A 18 -12.50 4.98 11.19
N TRP A 19 -13.47 4.91 10.27
CA TRP A 19 -13.62 5.87 9.16
C TRP A 19 -14.15 7.23 9.62
N GLN A 20 -14.99 7.25 10.67
CA GLN A 20 -15.53 8.48 11.24
C GLN A 20 -14.45 9.34 11.90
N GLY A 21 -13.38 8.70 12.40
CA GLY A 21 -12.19 9.40 12.92
C GLY A 21 -11.52 10.29 11.87
N PHE A 22 -11.52 9.88 10.59
CA PHE A 22 -10.97 10.71 9.51
C PHE A 22 -11.90 11.85 9.10
N VAL A 23 -13.23 11.68 9.18
CA VAL A 23 -14.18 12.77 8.89
C VAL A 23 -13.92 13.97 9.80
N SER A 24 -13.72 13.72 11.10
CA SER A 24 -13.40 14.77 12.07
C SER A 24 -12.06 15.44 11.74
N MET A 25 -11.03 14.63 11.42
CA MET A 25 -9.72 15.14 11.04
C MET A 25 -9.76 16.03 9.78
N ILE A 26 -10.52 15.63 8.76
CA ILE A 26 -10.65 16.37 7.49
C ILE A 26 -11.35 17.71 7.73
N ARG A 27 -12.40 17.72 8.57
CA ARG A 27 -13.09 18.94 8.99
C ARG A 27 -12.16 19.94 9.68
N GLU A 28 -11.19 19.45 10.46
CA GLU A 28 -10.18 20.25 11.16
C GLU A 28 -8.99 20.68 10.27
N GLU A 29 -8.81 20.06 9.10
CA GLU A 29 -7.67 20.33 8.22
C GLU A 29 -7.93 21.56 7.34
N SER A 30 -8.99 21.54 6.53
CA SER A 30 -9.41 22.71 5.76
C SER A 30 -10.85 22.60 5.25
N ALA A 31 -11.50 23.76 5.02
CA ALA A 31 -12.81 23.82 4.37
C ALA A 31 -12.76 23.31 2.92
N GLU A 32 -11.62 23.47 2.24
CA GLU A 32 -11.40 22.96 0.89
C GLU A 32 -11.40 21.42 0.88
N SER A 33 -10.64 20.80 1.78
CA SER A 33 -10.58 19.33 1.90
C SER A 33 -11.93 18.73 2.28
N LEU A 34 -12.68 19.38 3.18
CA LEU A 34 -14.03 18.96 3.52
C LEU A 34 -14.93 19.01 2.28
N LYS A 35 -14.91 20.11 1.53
CA LYS A 35 -15.71 20.26 0.31
C LYS A 35 -15.36 19.18 -0.72
N ARG A 36 -14.07 18.92 -0.97
CA ARG A 36 -13.62 17.85 -1.88
C ARG A 36 -14.10 16.47 -1.43
N ALA A 37 -14.06 16.19 -0.12
CA ALA A 37 -14.58 14.94 0.41
C ALA A 37 -16.11 14.83 0.21
N GLU A 38 -16.86 15.91 0.43
CA GLU A 38 -18.31 15.95 0.20
C GLU A 38 -18.72 15.85 -1.27
N GLU A 39 -17.86 16.25 -2.20
CA GLU A 39 -18.08 16.11 -3.64
C GLU A 39 -17.91 14.66 -4.11
N VAL A 40 -16.92 13.95 -3.58
CA VAL A 40 -16.56 12.59 -4.02
C VAL A 40 -17.28 11.50 -3.23
N TYR A 41 -17.51 11.72 -1.93
CA TYR A 41 -17.98 10.69 -0.98
C TYR A 41 -19.34 11.03 -0.39
N ARG A 42 -20.22 11.71 -1.14
CA ARG A 42 -21.55 12.05 -0.65
C ARG A 42 -22.41 10.80 -0.44
N GLY A 43 -22.70 10.50 0.81
CA GLY A 43 -23.63 9.44 1.21
C GLY A 43 -25.10 9.84 1.04
N PRO A 44 -26.02 8.87 1.17
CA PRO A 44 -27.45 9.04 0.90
C PRO A 44 -28.15 10.08 1.78
N ASN A 45 -27.63 10.33 2.99
CA ASN A 45 -28.20 11.30 3.94
C ASN A 45 -27.43 12.64 3.96
N GLY A 46 -26.57 12.89 2.97
CA GLY A 46 -25.68 14.06 2.93
C GLY A 46 -24.46 13.95 3.85
N SER A 47 -24.25 12.81 4.50
CA SER A 47 -23.02 12.49 5.25
C SER A 47 -21.86 12.18 4.30
N ILE A 48 -20.63 12.21 4.81
CA ILE A 48 -19.46 11.68 4.09
C ILE A 48 -19.41 10.16 4.32
N ASP A 49 -19.36 9.39 3.24
CA ASP A 49 -19.26 7.93 3.24
C ASP A 49 -18.01 7.46 2.48
N PHE A 50 -16.98 7.07 3.22
CA PHE A 50 -15.72 6.58 2.64
C PHE A 50 -15.76 5.09 2.25
N SER A 51 -16.89 4.39 2.39
CA SER A 51 -17.00 2.96 2.06
C SER A 51 -16.49 2.64 0.65
N PRO A 52 -16.82 3.41 -0.41
CA PRO A 52 -16.29 3.17 -1.76
C PRO A 52 -14.76 3.19 -1.85
N PHE A 53 -14.09 4.08 -1.11
CA PHE A 53 -12.62 4.09 -1.04
C PHE A 53 -12.10 2.83 -0.34
N PHE A 54 -12.72 2.44 0.78
CA PHE A 54 -12.26 1.31 1.57
C PHE A 54 -12.53 -0.04 0.93
N ASP A 55 -13.59 -0.18 0.13
CA ASP A 55 -13.87 -1.38 -0.63
C ASP A 55 -12.77 -1.67 -1.66
N MET A 56 -12.21 -0.63 -2.28
CA MET A 56 -11.07 -0.77 -3.18
C MET A 56 -9.80 -1.28 -2.49
N LEU A 57 -9.65 -1.11 -1.16
CA LEU A 57 -8.50 -1.68 -0.44
C LEU A 57 -8.46 -3.23 -0.48
N ALA A 58 -9.54 -3.89 -0.90
CA ALA A 58 -9.48 -5.31 -1.26
C ALA A 58 -8.35 -5.63 -2.27
N VAL A 59 -8.10 -4.73 -3.24
CA VAL A 59 -7.02 -4.90 -4.24
C VAL A 59 -5.65 -4.69 -3.62
N HIS A 60 -5.53 -3.81 -2.62
CA HIS A 60 -4.29 -3.65 -1.84
C HIS A 60 -3.95 -4.97 -1.15
N GLU A 61 -4.91 -5.60 -0.49
CA GLU A 61 -4.72 -6.91 0.15
C GLU A 61 -4.39 -8.02 -0.85
N LEU A 62 -4.97 -8.01 -2.06
CA LEU A 62 -4.57 -8.92 -3.14
C LEU A 62 -3.09 -8.75 -3.50
N GLY A 63 -2.57 -7.50 -3.48
CA GLY A 63 -1.15 -7.22 -3.64
C GLY A 63 -0.29 -7.99 -2.64
N HIS A 64 -0.64 -7.93 -1.35
CA HIS A 64 0.04 -8.70 -0.30
C HIS A 64 -0.04 -10.21 -0.56
N ILE A 65 -1.21 -10.73 -0.96
CA ILE A 65 -1.39 -12.15 -1.26
C ILE A 65 -0.49 -12.62 -2.41
N PHE A 66 -0.36 -11.84 -3.48
CA PHE A 66 0.56 -12.19 -4.57
C PHE A 66 2.02 -12.21 -4.10
N HIS A 67 2.41 -11.28 -3.23
CA HIS A 67 3.75 -11.25 -2.64
C HIS A 67 3.98 -12.41 -1.64
N ASP A 68 2.96 -12.88 -0.94
CA ASP A 68 3.06 -14.05 -0.05
C ASP A 68 3.33 -15.37 -0.80
N GLN A 69 3.05 -15.42 -2.10
CA GLN A 69 3.23 -16.61 -2.94
C GLN A 69 4.61 -16.73 -3.59
N VAL A 70 5.51 -15.77 -3.37
CA VAL A 70 6.86 -15.78 -3.95
C VAL A 70 7.96 -15.99 -2.91
N PRO A 71 9.13 -16.52 -3.31
CA PRO A 71 10.19 -16.90 -2.38
C PRO A 71 11.02 -15.71 -1.83
N PHE A 72 10.65 -14.47 -2.16
CA PHE A 72 11.33 -13.28 -1.66
C PHE A 72 10.41 -12.45 -0.76
N ARG A 73 11.04 -11.67 0.12
CA ARG A 73 10.39 -10.63 0.90
C ARG A 73 11.02 -9.29 0.58
N PHE A 74 10.23 -8.24 0.51
CA PHE A 74 10.79 -6.89 0.52
C PHE A 74 11.58 -6.66 1.81
N PRO A 75 12.74 -5.99 1.75
CA PRO A 75 13.63 -5.83 2.90
C PRO A 75 13.11 -4.86 3.97
N ARG A 76 11.98 -4.19 3.72
CA ARG A 76 11.45 -3.08 4.53
C ARG A 76 9.92 -3.17 4.57
N ALA A 77 9.31 -3.04 5.75
CA ALA A 77 7.86 -3.18 5.87
C ALA A 77 7.11 -2.08 5.10
N TRP A 78 7.63 -0.84 5.10
CA TRP A 78 7.01 0.23 4.32
C TRP A 78 7.03 -0.06 2.81
N LEU A 79 8.02 -0.81 2.32
CA LEU A 79 8.13 -1.16 0.90
C LEU A 79 7.10 -2.22 0.52
N THR A 80 6.78 -3.14 1.44
CA THR A 80 5.66 -4.08 1.29
C THR A 80 4.33 -3.32 1.16
N GLU A 81 4.07 -2.36 2.06
CA GLU A 81 2.86 -1.53 2.00
C GLU A 81 2.83 -0.62 0.77
N PHE A 82 3.98 -0.06 0.37
CA PHE A 82 4.10 0.71 -0.85
C PHE A 82 3.75 -0.13 -2.08
N PHE A 83 4.28 -1.36 -2.16
CA PHE A 83 3.99 -2.28 -3.24
C PHE A 83 2.49 -2.58 -3.35
N ALA A 84 1.82 -2.88 -2.23
CA ALA A 84 0.39 -3.12 -2.22
C ALA A 84 -0.43 -1.89 -2.66
N ASN A 85 -0.04 -0.68 -2.24
CA ASN A 85 -0.64 0.56 -2.74
C ASN A 85 -0.40 0.78 -4.24
N LEU A 86 0.78 0.44 -4.74
CA LEU A 86 1.10 0.52 -6.17
C LEU A 86 0.30 -0.50 -7.00
N CYS A 87 0.08 -1.70 -6.49
CA CYS A 87 -0.81 -2.69 -7.10
C CYS A 87 -2.26 -2.16 -7.20
N LEU A 88 -2.79 -1.63 -6.09
CA LEU A 88 -4.12 -1.00 -6.06
C LEU A 88 -4.22 0.14 -7.08
N HIS A 89 -3.28 1.09 -7.04
CA HIS A 89 -3.32 2.24 -7.93
C HIS A 89 -3.20 1.81 -9.40
N ALA A 90 -2.28 0.88 -9.70
CA ALA A 90 -2.09 0.38 -11.05
C ALA A 90 -3.34 -0.33 -11.60
N TYR A 91 -4.05 -1.10 -10.76
CA TYR A 91 -5.29 -1.77 -11.13
C TYR A 91 -6.38 -0.75 -11.45
N VAL A 92 -6.70 0.15 -10.52
CA VAL A 92 -7.76 1.16 -10.72
C VAL A 92 -7.43 2.02 -11.94
N ALA A 93 -6.20 2.51 -12.08
CA ALA A 93 -5.81 3.33 -13.22
C ALA A 93 -5.90 2.63 -14.59
N SER A 94 -5.76 1.29 -14.64
CA SER A 94 -5.75 0.54 -15.91
C SER A 94 -7.03 -0.23 -16.22
N VAL A 95 -7.85 -0.53 -15.21
CA VAL A 95 -9.05 -1.37 -15.34
C VAL A 95 -10.32 -0.60 -15.03
N GLU A 96 -10.30 0.30 -14.04
CA GLU A 96 -11.45 1.07 -13.57
C GLU A 96 -11.09 2.57 -13.39
N PRO A 97 -10.57 3.25 -14.43
CA PRO A 97 -10.02 4.59 -14.30
C PRO A 97 -11.05 5.64 -13.83
N GLU A 98 -12.34 5.39 -14.05
CA GLU A 98 -13.45 6.19 -13.52
C GLU A 98 -13.49 6.24 -11.98
N ASN A 99 -12.89 5.25 -11.31
CA ASN A 99 -12.79 5.18 -9.85
C ASN A 99 -11.56 5.94 -9.30
N LEU A 100 -10.69 6.50 -10.15
CA LEU A 100 -9.53 7.29 -9.70
C LEU A 100 -9.89 8.47 -8.79
N PRO A 101 -10.93 9.28 -9.05
CA PRO A 101 -11.33 10.34 -8.11
C PRO A 101 -11.68 9.79 -6.72
N VAL A 102 -12.36 8.64 -6.66
CA VAL A 102 -12.71 7.96 -5.41
C VAL A 102 -11.47 7.39 -4.72
N LEU A 103 -10.50 6.87 -5.47
CA LEU A 103 -9.29 6.31 -4.93
C LEU A 103 -8.34 7.39 -4.39
N GLU A 104 -8.17 8.48 -5.12
CA GLU A 104 -7.11 9.45 -4.88
C GLU A 104 -7.50 10.55 -3.87
N THR A 105 -8.78 10.91 -3.79
CA THR A 105 -9.21 12.08 -3.01
C THR A 105 -8.90 11.94 -1.52
N PHE A 106 -9.27 10.82 -0.90
CA PHE A 106 -9.01 10.56 0.51
C PHE A 106 -7.51 10.54 0.84
N PRO A 107 -6.64 9.76 0.13
CA PRO A 107 -5.21 9.79 0.35
C PRO A 107 -4.59 11.18 0.18
N GLN A 108 -4.99 11.94 -0.83
CA GLN A 108 -4.47 13.28 -1.07
C GLN A 108 -4.81 14.24 0.06
N ILE A 109 -6.03 14.18 0.60
CA ILE A 109 -6.45 15.00 1.74
C ILE A 109 -5.65 14.62 2.98
N VAL A 110 -5.64 13.34 3.36
CA VAL A 110 -4.97 12.90 4.59
C VAL A 110 -3.45 13.12 4.52
N ALA A 111 -2.83 12.90 3.36
CA ALA A 111 -1.39 13.11 3.17
C ALA A 111 -0.96 14.58 3.27
N ARG A 112 -1.87 15.54 3.05
CA ARG A 112 -1.62 16.99 3.24
C ARG A 112 -1.60 17.39 4.71
N THR A 113 -2.14 16.56 5.60
CA THR A 113 -2.12 16.83 7.04
C THR A 113 -0.68 16.98 7.53
N PRO A 114 -0.33 18.09 8.23
CA PRO A 114 1.01 18.34 8.72
C PRO A 114 1.59 17.15 9.53
N PRO A 115 2.84 16.70 9.26
CA PRO A 115 3.41 15.53 9.92
C PRO A 115 3.60 15.64 11.44
N ASP A 116 3.59 16.85 12.00
CA ASP A 116 3.66 17.13 13.43
C ASP A 116 2.38 16.74 14.18
N ARG A 117 1.26 16.49 13.47
CA ARG A 117 0.03 15.92 14.04
C ARG A 117 0.13 14.41 14.32
N PHE A 118 1.23 13.76 13.97
CA PHE A 118 1.43 12.32 14.08
C PHE A 118 2.67 11.99 14.93
N PRO A 119 2.55 11.13 15.96
CA PRO A 119 3.69 10.72 16.79
C PRO A 119 4.83 10.04 16.01
N ALA A 120 4.49 9.22 15.02
CA ALA A 120 5.44 8.53 14.15
C ALA A 120 5.37 9.11 12.73
N ARG A 121 6.47 9.73 12.27
CA ARG A 121 6.49 10.51 11.02
C ARG A 121 7.54 10.12 9.99
N THR A 122 8.45 9.20 10.34
CA THR A 122 9.57 8.77 9.49
C THR A 122 9.39 7.32 9.07
N LEU A 123 10.03 6.89 7.97
CA LEU A 123 10.05 5.46 7.61
C LEU A 123 10.80 4.61 8.64
N THR A 124 11.77 5.18 9.36
CA THR A 124 12.42 4.49 10.48
C THR A 124 11.43 4.22 11.62
N ALA A 125 10.59 5.20 11.96
CA ALA A 125 9.53 5.02 12.95
C ALA A 125 8.47 4.01 12.47
N PHE A 126 8.15 4.02 11.16
CA PHE A 126 7.29 3.01 10.57
C PHE A 126 7.82 1.60 10.85
N GLU A 127 9.09 1.33 10.52
CA GLU A 127 9.69 0.02 10.78
C GLU A 127 9.69 -0.35 12.27
N ALA A 128 9.98 0.61 13.14
CA ALA A 128 10.10 0.36 14.57
C ALA A 128 8.76 -0.02 15.23
N PHE A 129 7.66 0.50 14.70
CA PHE A 129 6.33 0.30 15.27
C PHE A 129 5.46 -0.71 14.51
N TYR A 130 5.84 -1.12 13.29
CA TYR A 130 5.08 -2.10 12.51
C TYR A 130 5.20 -3.52 13.10
N PRO A 131 4.10 -4.32 13.17
CA PRO A 131 2.74 -4.05 12.69
C PRO A 131 1.82 -3.32 13.70
N GLY A 132 2.34 -2.93 14.87
CA GLY A 132 1.58 -2.31 15.97
C GLY A 132 1.43 -0.79 15.90
N ILE A 133 1.43 -0.18 14.71
CA ILE A 133 1.23 1.27 14.54
C ILE A 133 -0.22 1.61 14.93
N GLU A 134 -0.39 2.68 15.72
CA GLU A 134 -1.73 3.19 16.08
C GLU A 134 -2.55 3.50 14.80
N PRO A 135 -3.85 3.13 14.75
CA PRO A 135 -4.65 3.17 13.52
C PRO A 135 -4.67 4.52 12.78
N ARG A 136 -4.78 5.65 13.48
CA ARG A 136 -4.77 6.98 12.87
C ARG A 136 -3.41 7.28 12.23
N ASN A 137 -2.31 6.99 12.94
CA ASN A 137 -0.96 7.15 12.40
C ASN A 137 -0.68 6.18 11.24
N TYR A 138 -1.20 4.95 11.30
CA TYR A 138 -1.09 3.97 10.22
C TYR A 138 -1.82 4.44 8.96
N GLY A 139 -3.06 4.91 9.10
CA GLY A 139 -3.83 5.46 7.98
C GLY A 139 -3.14 6.66 7.32
N TRP A 140 -2.47 7.53 8.09
CA TRP A 140 -1.66 8.60 7.53
C TRP A 140 -0.46 8.07 6.73
N TYR A 141 0.26 7.06 7.23
CA TYR A 141 1.32 6.41 6.46
C TYR A 141 0.78 5.81 5.17
N GLN A 142 -0.34 5.08 5.22
CA GLN A 142 -0.98 4.47 4.04
C GLN A 142 -1.36 5.52 3.00
N CYS A 143 -1.94 6.65 3.42
CA CYS A 143 -2.28 7.75 2.51
C CYS A 143 -1.02 8.36 1.85
N ARG A 144 0.07 8.54 2.62
CA ARG A 144 1.34 9.03 2.06
C ARG A 144 1.99 8.04 1.10
N LEU A 145 1.97 6.75 1.43
CA LEU A 145 2.47 5.70 0.54
C LEU A 145 1.64 5.59 -0.73
N HIS A 146 0.32 5.76 -0.64
CA HIS A 146 -0.57 5.78 -1.80
C HIS A 146 -0.27 6.98 -2.72
N VAL A 147 -0.10 8.19 -2.18
CA VAL A 147 0.30 9.36 -2.98
C VAL A 147 1.65 9.13 -3.67
N ALA A 148 2.62 8.52 -2.98
CA ALA A 148 3.89 8.14 -3.60
C ALA A 148 3.72 7.08 -4.70
N ALA A 149 2.85 6.08 -4.48
CA ALA A 149 2.56 5.04 -5.45
C ALA A 149 1.90 5.61 -6.72
N LYS A 150 0.97 6.56 -6.56
CA LYS A 150 0.41 7.35 -7.66
C LYS A 150 1.51 8.00 -8.48
N HIS A 151 2.40 8.77 -7.88
CA HIS A 151 3.46 9.46 -8.64
C HIS A 151 4.35 8.49 -9.42
N VAL A 152 4.71 7.35 -8.81
CA VAL A 152 5.49 6.30 -9.50
C VAL A 152 4.72 5.71 -10.68
N TYR A 153 3.40 5.52 -10.55
CA TYR A 153 2.57 5.03 -11.63
C TYR A 153 2.35 6.08 -12.73
N ASP A 154 2.08 7.34 -12.38
CA ASP A 154 1.88 8.42 -13.34
C ASP A 154 3.12 8.62 -14.23
N GLU A 155 4.32 8.49 -13.66
CA GLU A 155 5.59 8.63 -14.40
C GLU A 155 6.02 7.36 -15.15
N GLY A 156 5.79 6.18 -14.57
CA GLY A 156 6.37 4.92 -15.06
C GLY A 156 5.36 3.88 -15.56
N GLY A 157 4.06 4.13 -15.37
CA GLY A 157 2.95 3.23 -15.66
C GLY A 157 3.12 1.84 -15.03
N ILE A 158 2.44 0.86 -15.62
CA ILE A 158 2.55 -0.55 -15.20
C ILE A 158 3.99 -1.09 -15.24
N ARG A 159 4.86 -0.51 -16.08
CA ARG A 159 6.27 -0.92 -16.18
C ARG A 159 7.04 -0.62 -14.90
N ALA A 160 6.68 0.42 -14.14
CA ALA A 160 7.31 0.71 -12.85
C ALA A 160 7.06 -0.41 -11.84
N LEU A 161 5.80 -0.86 -11.72
CA LEU A 161 5.42 -1.99 -10.86
C LEU A 161 6.17 -3.28 -11.25
N GLN A 162 6.21 -3.59 -12.56
CA GLN A 162 6.93 -4.76 -13.06
C GLN A 162 8.44 -4.69 -12.78
N LYS A 163 9.04 -3.51 -12.89
CA LYS A 163 10.47 -3.29 -12.56
C LYS A 163 10.72 -3.45 -11.06
N LEU A 164 9.85 -2.90 -10.21
CA LEU A 164 9.93 -3.08 -8.77
C LEU A 164 9.91 -4.57 -8.41
N TRP A 165 8.93 -5.32 -8.93
CA TRP A 165 8.83 -6.76 -8.70
C TRP A 165 10.07 -7.52 -9.15
N LYS A 166 10.53 -7.28 -10.39
CA LYS A 166 11.71 -7.94 -10.97
C LYS A 166 13.02 -7.59 -10.27
N ALA A 167 13.10 -6.45 -9.58
CA ALA A 167 14.29 -6.08 -8.83
C ALA A 167 14.54 -6.99 -7.62
N PHE A 168 13.48 -7.61 -7.07
CA PHE A 168 13.57 -8.49 -5.90
C PHE A 168 13.31 -9.97 -6.22
N LEU A 169 12.64 -10.27 -7.34
CA LEU A 169 12.50 -11.64 -7.82
C LEU A 169 13.83 -12.15 -8.41
N VAL A 170 14.66 -12.75 -7.55
CA VAL A 170 15.93 -13.36 -7.94
C VAL A 170 15.71 -14.84 -8.27
N GLY A 171 15.85 -15.22 -9.54
CA GLY A 171 15.77 -16.63 -9.96
C GLY A 171 17.07 -17.40 -9.68
N ASP A 172 17.04 -18.73 -9.76
CA ASP A 172 18.15 -19.61 -9.38
C ASP A 172 19.49 -19.24 -10.03
N ALA A 173 19.48 -18.92 -11.32
CA ALA A 173 20.69 -18.52 -12.05
C ALA A 173 21.28 -17.20 -11.52
N GLN A 174 20.42 -16.22 -11.23
CA GLN A 174 20.85 -14.93 -10.66
C GLN A 174 21.29 -15.10 -9.20
N LEU A 175 20.63 -15.96 -8.43
CA LEU A 175 20.99 -16.25 -7.05
C LEU A 175 22.37 -16.92 -6.99
N SER A 176 22.61 -17.95 -7.80
CA SER A 176 23.91 -18.64 -7.88
C SER A 176 25.04 -17.67 -8.22
N ASP A 177 24.82 -16.80 -9.20
CA ASP A 177 25.80 -15.79 -9.59
C ASP A 177 26.02 -14.70 -8.52
N LEU A 178 24.96 -14.26 -7.83
CA LEU A 178 25.07 -13.34 -6.70
C LEU A 178 25.88 -13.95 -5.55
N LEU A 179 25.57 -15.19 -5.18
CA LEU A 179 26.27 -15.97 -4.16
C LEU A 179 27.75 -16.15 -4.49
N LYS A 180 28.06 -16.51 -5.74
CA LYS A 180 29.44 -16.66 -6.22
C LYS A 180 30.24 -15.36 -6.12
N ARG A 181 29.64 -14.23 -6.52
CA ARG A 181 30.33 -12.94 -6.63
C ARG A 181 30.38 -12.13 -5.34
N LYS A 182 29.37 -12.24 -4.48
CA LYS A 182 29.20 -11.39 -3.29
C LYS A 182 29.42 -12.11 -1.96
N VAL A 183 29.43 -13.44 -1.96
CA VAL A 183 29.60 -14.25 -0.73
C VAL A 183 30.84 -15.12 -0.86
N HIS A 184 30.78 -16.23 -1.61
CA HIS A 184 31.91 -17.13 -1.82
C HIS A 184 31.62 -18.13 -2.97
N PRO A 185 32.56 -18.43 -3.88
CA PRO A 185 32.31 -19.34 -5.01
C PRO A 185 31.76 -20.73 -4.62
N LYS A 186 32.23 -21.30 -3.49
CA LYS A 186 31.75 -22.61 -3.02
C LYS A 186 30.29 -22.66 -2.61
N ILE A 187 29.68 -21.55 -2.18
CA ILE A 187 28.26 -21.56 -1.79
C ILE A 187 27.34 -21.69 -3.02
N ALA A 188 27.79 -21.19 -4.19
CA ALA A 188 27.08 -21.34 -5.45
C ALA A 188 27.09 -22.78 -5.97
N GLU A 189 28.11 -23.57 -5.62
CA GLU A 189 28.22 -24.98 -5.98
C GLU A 189 27.20 -25.85 -5.23
N VAL A 190 26.78 -25.45 -4.01
CA VAL A 190 25.85 -26.22 -3.15
C VAL A 190 24.59 -26.62 -3.90
N ALA A 191 23.97 -25.69 -4.64
CA ALA A 191 22.76 -25.96 -5.42
C ALA A 191 23.00 -26.97 -6.56
N SER A 192 24.18 -26.95 -7.17
CA SER A 192 24.54 -27.84 -8.29
C SER A 192 24.99 -29.24 -7.84
N THR A 193 25.45 -29.39 -6.60
CA THR A 193 25.97 -30.66 -6.06
C THR A 193 24.95 -31.39 -5.17
N TRP A 194 23.77 -30.80 -4.93
CA TRP A 194 22.74 -31.45 -4.13
C TRP A 194 22.07 -32.59 -4.90
N PRO A 195 21.82 -33.76 -4.28
CA PRO A 195 21.08 -34.84 -4.92
C PRO A 195 19.68 -34.39 -5.35
N LYS A 196 19.22 -34.88 -6.52
CA LYS A 196 17.85 -34.69 -7.01
C LYS A 196 16.93 -35.79 -6.49
#